data_AF-J4KB73-F1
#
_entry.id   AF-J4KB73-F1
#
_cell.length_a   1.000
_cell.length_b   1.000
_cell.length_c   1.000
_cell.angle_alpha   90.00
_cell.angle_beta   90.00
_cell.angle_gamma   90.00
#
_symmetry.space_group_name_H-M   'P 1'
#
loop_
_entity.id
_entity.type
_entity.pdbx_description
1 polymer ?
#
loop_
_entity_poly.entity_id
_entity_poly.type
_entity_poly.pdbx_seq_one_letter_code
_entity_poly.pdbx_strand_id
1 'polypeptide(L)'
;MDNNTYKNIQKLIVFFGIIAAIVINIRSVSSYIWMIVTLFTPFITGICIAFILNIPMQKIEKTINKIFGRKLSRAFSLFLTIIAFIMVLTLIFYMIIPEIVNSFVEIRNGLPTVVDNFVKFMKTPDNHIIKTMSNVGLDFDKMYSNVTNFFKNFSLLDATNALQSIFSATTNVFSSVMNVFLGLIFAVYILSQKEILLSQGHSLLKAIFPDKRTKKIVSFLSLVSSSFSKFIAGQGTEAVILCFLFLASMTFLHIPKAVSIATMIGLFSLVPIVGPFIAATYGVLSILIVAPIKSLWFVVLFLVLQQIEGNLIYPRVVGKSVGLPGVWVLLAITVGGNFAGITGMIMAVPTMSIVYNLVTSFVRSRNVRKIDGDKGSQVVGVETSVFEYLEIDEDDGNNDKISENPSNDNQNMGNEIAETSSYDNENIQDVIRSEKTKNSQQKKVKNKKK
;
A
#
# COMPACT_ATOMS: atom_id res chain seq x y z
N MET A 1 -28.18 -8.69 -58.07
CA MET A 1 -27.63 -8.44 -56.72
C MET A 1 -28.60 -7.53 -56.00
N ASP A 2 -29.07 -7.92 -54.80
CA ASP A 2 -30.02 -7.12 -54.03
C ASP A 2 -29.36 -5.82 -53.53
N ASN A 3 -30.11 -4.72 -53.48
CA ASN A 3 -29.61 -3.37 -53.16
C ASN A 3 -29.01 -3.31 -51.73
N ASN A 4 -29.52 -4.17 -50.85
CA ASN A 4 -28.99 -4.35 -49.50
C ASN A 4 -27.63 -5.06 -49.49
N THR A 5 -27.40 -6.03 -50.39
CA THR A 5 -26.10 -6.71 -50.52
C THR A 5 -25.03 -5.73 -50.99
N TYR A 6 -25.36 -4.85 -51.94
CA TYR A 6 -24.43 -3.83 -52.45
C TYR A 6 -24.05 -2.80 -51.38
N LYS A 7 -25.03 -2.30 -50.61
CA LYS A 7 -24.77 -1.39 -49.46
C LYS A 7 -23.92 -2.06 -48.37
N ASN A 8 -24.13 -3.34 -48.10
CA ASN A 8 -23.34 -4.07 -47.11
C ASN A 8 -21.89 -4.27 -47.59
N ILE A 9 -21.68 -4.59 -48.87
CA ILE A 9 -20.34 -4.69 -49.46
C ILE A 9 -19.60 -3.35 -49.42
N GLN A 10 -20.27 -2.23 -49.74
CA GLN A 10 -19.67 -0.90 -49.63
C GLN A 10 -19.26 -0.55 -48.20
N LYS A 11 -20.10 -0.82 -47.20
CA LYS A 11 -19.76 -0.62 -45.78
C LYS A 11 -18.55 -1.46 -45.37
N LEU A 12 -18.45 -2.69 -45.86
CA LEU A 12 -17.37 -3.61 -45.54
C LEU A 12 -16.04 -3.17 -46.18
N ILE A 13 -16.07 -2.66 -47.41
CA ILE A 13 -14.91 -2.08 -48.09
C ILE A 13 -14.44 -0.81 -47.37
N VAL A 14 -15.35 0.08 -46.97
CA VAL A 14 -15.01 1.29 -46.20
C VAL A 14 -14.43 0.92 -44.83
N PHE A 15 -15.02 -0.05 -44.14
CA PHE A 15 -14.53 -0.55 -42.85
C PHE A 15 -13.10 -1.12 -42.96
N PHE A 16 -12.86 -1.98 -43.95
CA PHE A 16 -11.52 -2.52 -44.20
C PHE A 16 -10.52 -1.45 -44.64
N GLY A 17 -10.96 -0.47 -45.45
CA GLY A 17 -10.14 0.68 -45.84
C GLY A 17 -9.72 1.54 -44.66
N ILE A 18 -10.62 1.80 -43.72
CA ILE A 18 -10.34 2.52 -42.47
C ILE A 18 -9.36 1.72 -41.60
N ILE A 19 -9.57 0.42 -41.43
CA ILE A 19 -8.66 -0.44 -40.66
C ILE A 19 -7.26 -0.45 -41.30
N ALA A 20 -7.18 -0.61 -42.62
CA ALA A 20 -5.90 -0.59 -43.32
C ALA A 20 -5.19 0.76 -43.15
N ALA A 21 -5.91 1.88 -43.25
CA ALA A 21 -5.36 3.22 -43.02
C ALA A 21 -4.86 3.42 -41.58
N ILE A 22 -5.57 2.87 -40.59
CA ILE A 22 -5.15 2.88 -39.17
C ILE A 22 -3.90 2.03 -38.96
N VAL A 23 -3.83 0.83 -39.56
CA VAL A 23 -2.68 -0.07 -39.44
C VAL A 23 -1.44 0.50 -40.12
N ILE A 24 -1.59 1.09 -41.31
CA ILE A 24 -0.49 1.75 -42.03
C ILE A 24 0.05 2.95 -41.23
N ASN A 25 -0.86 3.72 -40.60
CA ASN A 25 -0.49 4.87 -39.78
C ASN A 25 -0.44 4.56 -38.28
N ILE A 26 -0.19 3.31 -37.89
CA ILE A 26 -0.31 2.87 -36.49
C ILE A 26 0.55 3.71 -35.53
N ARG A 27 1.73 4.16 -35.99
CA ARG A 27 2.61 5.02 -35.20
C ARG A 27 2.01 6.41 -34.95
N SER A 28 1.43 7.04 -35.97
CA SER A 28 0.77 8.34 -35.85
C SER A 28 -0.54 8.24 -35.07
N VAL A 29 -1.36 7.23 -35.36
CA VAL A 29 -2.61 6.95 -34.63
C VAL A 29 -2.32 6.68 -33.15
N SER A 30 -1.30 5.87 -32.84
CA SER A 30 -0.81 5.66 -31.48
C SER A 30 -0.38 6.97 -30.82
N SER A 31 0.35 7.84 -31.53
CA SER A 31 0.76 9.14 -30.98
C SER A 31 -0.43 10.04 -30.65
N TYR A 32 -1.45 10.10 -31.50
CA TYR A 32 -2.65 10.90 -31.23
C TYR A 32 -3.47 10.33 -30.06
N ILE A 33 -3.60 9.00 -30.00
CA ILE A 33 -4.23 8.33 -28.85
C ILE A 33 -3.46 8.64 -27.56
N TRP A 34 -2.13 8.55 -27.59
CA TRP A 34 -1.28 8.91 -26.46
C TRP A 34 -1.44 10.37 -26.06
N MET A 35 -1.53 11.30 -27.02
CA MET A 35 -1.79 12.71 -26.74
C MET A 35 -3.12 12.89 -26.01
N ILE A 36 -4.20 12.26 -26.49
CA ILE A 36 -5.51 12.29 -25.85
C ILE A 36 -5.43 11.73 -24.44
N VAL A 37 -4.81 10.56 -24.24
CA VAL A 37 -4.63 9.96 -22.91
C VAL A 37 -3.87 10.91 -21.98
N THR A 38 -2.84 11.60 -22.50
CA THR A 38 -2.03 12.54 -21.72
C THR A 38 -2.83 13.75 -21.24
N LEU A 39 -3.83 14.20 -22.00
CA LEU A 39 -4.76 15.26 -21.60
C LEU A 39 -5.63 14.86 -20.41
N PHE A 40 -5.94 13.56 -20.25
CA PHE A 40 -6.70 13.04 -19.11
C PHE A 40 -5.82 12.65 -17.92
N THR A 41 -4.49 12.70 -18.03
CA THR A 41 -3.56 12.35 -16.95
C THR A 41 -3.83 13.10 -15.64
N PRO A 42 -4.11 14.42 -15.62
CA PRO A 42 -4.42 15.12 -14.38
C PRO A 42 -5.68 14.59 -13.69
N PHE A 43 -6.68 14.17 -14.46
CA PHE A 43 -7.92 13.58 -13.93
C PHE A 43 -7.67 12.19 -13.33
N ILE A 44 -6.91 11.34 -14.03
CA ILE A 44 -6.51 10.02 -13.52
C ILE A 44 -5.69 10.17 -12.24
N THR A 45 -4.73 11.09 -12.24
CA THR A 45 -3.90 11.42 -11.06
C THR A 45 -4.78 11.90 -9.90
N GLY A 46 -5.80 12.72 -10.19
CA GLY A 46 -6.76 13.17 -9.20
C GLY A 46 -7.62 12.05 -8.61
N ILE A 47 -8.03 11.06 -9.40
CA ILE A 47 -8.70 9.85 -8.89
C ILE A 47 -7.76 9.08 -7.95
N CYS A 48 -6.49 8.91 -8.33
CA CYS A 48 -5.50 8.23 -7.49
C CYS A 48 -5.27 8.95 -6.17
N ILE A 49 -5.07 10.27 -6.21
CA ILE A 49 -4.90 11.10 -5.01
C ILE A 49 -6.16 11.06 -4.15
N ALA A 50 -7.35 11.20 -4.75
CA ALA A 50 -8.63 11.10 -4.03
C ALA A 50 -8.76 9.76 -3.30
N PHE A 51 -8.38 8.67 -3.95
CA PHE A 51 -8.41 7.34 -3.36
C PHE A 51 -7.48 7.24 -2.15
N ILE A 52 -6.25 7.75 -2.25
CA ILE A 52 -5.28 7.79 -1.14
C ILE A 52 -5.81 8.64 0.02
N LEU A 53 -6.28 9.86 -0.26
CA LEU A 53 -6.79 10.80 0.75
C LEU A 53 -8.08 10.34 1.41
N ASN A 54 -8.91 9.56 0.71
CA ASN A 54 -10.14 8.99 1.26
C ASN A 54 -9.86 8.06 2.46
N ILE A 55 -8.68 7.44 2.54
CA ILE A 55 -8.29 6.53 3.63
C ILE A 55 -8.19 7.27 4.98
N PRO A 56 -7.33 8.31 5.15
CA PRO A 56 -7.30 9.10 6.37
C PRO A 56 -8.60 9.91 6.56
N MET A 57 -9.20 10.43 5.48
CA MET A 57 -10.45 11.21 5.57
C MET A 57 -11.56 10.43 6.27
N GLN A 58 -11.80 9.16 5.90
CA GLN A 58 -12.85 8.37 6.54
C GLN A 58 -12.62 8.15 8.04
N LYS A 59 -11.36 8.01 8.47
CA LYS A 59 -11.02 7.87 9.90
C LYS A 59 -11.28 9.18 10.65
N ILE A 60 -10.91 10.30 10.05
CA ILE A 60 -11.16 11.64 10.59
C ILE A 60 -12.67 11.90 10.64
N GLU A 61 -13.40 11.59 9.58
CA GLU A 61 -14.86 11.77 9.47
C GLU A 61 -15.62 10.99 10.53
N LYS A 62 -15.28 9.71 10.74
CA LYS A 62 -15.86 8.91 11.82
C LYS A 62 -15.59 9.50 13.21
N THR A 63 -14.45 10.16 13.40
CA THR A 63 -14.08 10.78 14.67
C THR A 63 -14.82 12.10 14.89
N ILE A 64 -14.89 12.95 13.86
CA ILE A 64 -15.56 14.25 13.91
C ILE A 64 -17.08 14.10 13.95
N ASN A 65 -17.65 13.10 13.27
CA ASN A 65 -19.09 12.87 13.24
C ASN A 65 -19.65 12.57 14.64
N LYS A 66 -18.84 11.99 15.54
CA LYS A 66 -19.23 11.80 16.96
C LYS A 66 -19.43 13.12 17.71
N ILE A 67 -18.93 14.24 17.20
CA ILE A 67 -18.90 15.54 17.88
C ILE A 67 -19.76 16.59 17.14
N PHE A 68 -19.73 16.65 15.81
CA PHE A 68 -20.30 17.76 15.01
C PHE A 68 -21.43 17.36 14.03
N GLY A 69 -21.84 16.09 14.01
CA GLY A 69 -22.90 15.58 13.13
C GLY A 69 -22.52 15.40 11.65
N ARG A 70 -23.36 14.67 10.90
CA ARG A 70 -23.01 14.10 9.58
C ARG A 70 -22.60 15.16 8.54
N LYS A 71 -23.38 16.23 8.33
CA LYS A 71 -23.09 17.23 7.28
C LYS A 71 -21.81 18.04 7.52
N LEU A 72 -21.60 18.50 8.76
CA LEU A 72 -20.45 19.35 9.10
C LEU A 72 -19.16 18.53 9.15
N SER A 73 -19.26 17.26 9.61
CA SER A 73 -18.11 16.36 9.69
C SER A 73 -17.39 16.18 8.35
N ARG A 74 -18.11 16.17 7.23
CA ARG A 74 -17.53 15.94 5.91
C ARG A 74 -16.63 17.08 5.43
N ALA A 75 -17.13 18.32 5.53
CA ALA A 75 -16.36 19.50 5.12
C ALA A 75 -15.09 19.67 5.95
N PHE A 76 -15.19 19.51 7.27
CA PHE A 76 -14.05 19.55 8.18
C PHE A 76 -13.06 18.41 7.94
N SER A 77 -13.54 17.19 7.68
CA SER A 77 -12.67 16.04 7.44
C SER A 77 -11.88 16.18 6.14
N LEU A 78 -12.53 16.66 5.07
CA LEU A 78 -11.88 16.95 3.81
C LEU A 78 -10.81 18.04 4.00
N PHE A 79 -11.16 19.14 4.66
CA PHE A 79 -10.23 20.24 4.91
C PHE A 79 -9.02 19.80 5.72
N LEU A 80 -9.25 19.09 6.83
CA LEU A 80 -8.18 18.61 7.70
C LEU A 80 -7.28 17.59 7.00
N THR A 81 -7.86 16.71 6.17
CA THR A 81 -7.09 15.73 5.39
C THR A 81 -6.20 16.39 4.36
N ILE A 82 -6.70 17.42 3.65
CA ILE A 82 -5.91 18.16 2.65
C ILE A 82 -4.77 18.91 3.33
N ILE A 83 -5.04 19.58 4.45
CA ILE A 83 -4.00 20.28 5.22
C ILE A 83 -2.94 19.30 5.71
N ALA A 84 -3.35 18.17 6.29
CA ALA A 84 -2.41 17.15 6.76
C ALA A 84 -1.56 16.60 5.60
N PHE A 85 -2.16 16.36 4.43
CA PHE A 85 -1.45 15.90 3.25
C PHE A 85 -0.43 16.92 2.74
N ILE A 86 -0.84 18.19 2.59
CA ILE A 86 0.05 19.28 2.16
C ILE A 86 1.17 19.49 3.18
N MET A 87 0.87 19.43 4.47
CA MET A 87 1.85 19.56 5.55
C MET A 87 2.90 18.45 5.49
N VAL A 88 2.47 17.19 5.37
CA VAL A 88 3.39 16.04 5.24
C VAL A 88 4.23 16.17 3.98
N LEU A 89 3.62 16.52 2.85
CA LEU A 89 4.33 16.68 1.57
C LEU A 89 5.37 17.81 1.64
N THR A 90 5.00 18.96 2.22
CA THR A 90 5.89 20.11 2.40
C THR A 90 7.05 19.77 3.33
N LEU A 91 6.78 19.08 4.44
CA LEU A 91 7.82 18.63 5.38
C LEU A 91 8.80 17.68 4.69
N ILE A 92 8.30 16.74 3.90
CA ILE A 92 9.13 15.83 3.11
C ILE A 92 10.03 16.60 2.15
N PHE A 93 9.48 17.50 1.32
CA PHE A 93 10.29 18.26 0.36
C PHE A 93 11.29 19.18 1.04
N TYR A 94 10.87 19.87 2.10
CA TYR A 94 11.72 20.76 2.89
C TYR A 94 12.89 20.00 3.54
N MET A 95 12.68 18.75 3.97
CA MET A 95 13.73 17.96 4.59
C MET A 95 14.64 17.26 3.58
N ILE A 96 14.07 16.72 2.49
CA ILE A 96 14.81 15.86 1.56
C ILE A 96 15.55 16.66 0.50
N ILE A 97 14.95 17.69 -0.11
CA ILE A 97 15.59 18.45 -1.19
C ILE A 97 16.94 19.05 -0.73
N PRO A 98 17.01 19.83 0.35
CA PRO A 98 18.28 20.43 0.76
C PRO A 98 19.29 19.37 1.17
N GLU A 99 18.83 18.29 1.81
CA GLU A 99 19.69 17.21 2.25
C GLU A 99 20.31 16.42 1.08
N ILE A 100 19.54 16.18 0.02
CA ILE A 100 20.07 15.61 -1.22
C ILE A 100 21.14 16.53 -1.82
N VAL A 101 20.86 17.84 -1.92
CA VAL A 101 21.81 18.83 -2.45
C VAL A 101 23.09 18.86 -1.60
N ASN A 102 22.97 18.97 -0.28
CA ASN A 102 24.09 18.97 0.65
C ASN A 102 24.88 17.68 0.56
N SER A 103 24.21 16.54 0.45
CA SER A 103 24.87 15.24 0.30
C SER A 103 25.63 15.16 -1.00
N PHE A 104 25.11 15.68 -2.12
CA PHE A 104 25.87 15.75 -3.36
C PHE A 104 27.13 16.60 -3.23
N VAL A 105 27.04 17.74 -2.54
CA VAL A 105 28.19 18.61 -2.28
C VAL A 105 29.22 17.92 -1.37
N GLU A 106 28.77 17.29 -0.29
CA GLU A 106 29.62 16.55 0.64
C GLU A 106 30.26 15.32 0.01
N ILE A 107 29.51 14.56 -0.81
CA ILE A 107 30.04 13.45 -1.60
C ILE A 107 31.12 13.99 -2.52
N ARG A 108 30.82 15.00 -3.34
CA ARG A 108 31.79 15.58 -4.27
C ARG A 108 33.07 16.06 -3.57
N ASN A 109 32.94 16.76 -2.46
CA ASN A 109 34.08 17.40 -1.78
C ASN A 109 34.84 16.43 -0.85
N GLY A 110 34.15 15.45 -0.26
CA GLY A 110 34.71 14.47 0.66
C GLY A 110 35.26 13.22 -0.02
N LEU A 111 34.83 12.95 -1.26
CA LEU A 111 35.26 11.79 -2.03
C LEU A 111 36.79 11.67 -2.20
N PRO A 112 37.53 12.73 -2.59
CA PRO A 112 38.99 12.65 -2.68
C PRO A 112 39.63 12.18 -1.38
N THR A 113 39.19 12.74 -0.25
CA THR A 113 39.67 12.38 1.09
C THR A 113 39.37 10.92 1.46
N VAL A 114 38.20 10.41 1.10
CA VAL A 114 37.84 9.00 1.34
C VAL A 114 38.72 8.07 0.52
N VAL A 115 38.98 8.41 -0.75
CA VAL A 115 39.87 7.64 -1.62
C VAL A 115 41.30 7.65 -1.08
N ASP A 116 41.81 8.81 -0.68
CA ASP A 116 43.16 8.93 -0.13
C ASP A 116 43.32 8.15 1.18
N ASN A 117 42.33 8.21 2.07
CA ASN A 117 42.31 7.43 3.29
C ASN A 117 42.23 5.92 3.01
N PHE A 118 41.45 5.51 2.02
CA PHE A 118 41.39 4.12 1.58
C PHE A 118 42.74 3.66 1.02
N VAL A 119 43.37 4.46 0.16
CA VAL A 119 44.71 4.17 -0.39
C VAL A 119 45.76 4.08 0.71
N LYS A 120 45.70 4.99 1.70
CA LYS A 120 46.60 4.98 2.85
C LYS A 120 46.41 3.73 3.71
N PHE A 121 45.16 3.36 4.01
CA PHE A 121 44.83 2.13 4.72
C PHE A 121 45.32 0.89 3.97
N MET A 122 45.18 0.89 2.65
CA MET A 122 45.59 -0.19 1.75
C MET A 122 47.12 -0.36 1.65
N LYS A 123 47.86 0.75 1.65
CA LYS A 123 49.33 0.77 1.57
C LYS A 123 50.02 0.69 2.93
N THR A 124 49.27 0.54 4.03
CA THR A 124 49.84 0.42 5.38
C THR A 124 50.50 -0.96 5.52
N PRO A 125 51.83 -1.06 5.69
CA PRO A 125 52.60 -2.32 5.55
C PRO A 125 52.21 -3.46 6.50
N ASP A 126 51.62 -3.16 7.67
CA ASP A 126 51.30 -4.13 8.74
C ASP A 126 49.80 -4.34 8.96
N ASN A 127 48.97 -4.06 7.95
CA ASN A 127 47.53 -4.22 8.10
C ASN A 127 47.12 -5.70 8.03
N HIS A 128 46.99 -6.34 9.20
CA HIS A 128 46.55 -7.73 9.35
C HIS A 128 45.25 -8.06 8.60
N ILE A 129 44.37 -7.06 8.39
CA ILE A 129 43.10 -7.23 7.68
C ILE A 129 43.35 -7.51 6.19
N ILE A 130 44.28 -6.78 5.56
CA ILE A 130 44.61 -6.92 4.13
C ILE A 130 45.28 -8.26 3.87
N LYS A 131 46.22 -8.64 4.75
CA LYS A 131 46.93 -9.93 4.66
C LYS A 131 45.98 -11.12 4.85
N THR A 132 45.00 -11.01 5.74
CA THR A 132 43.99 -12.06 5.97
C THR A 132 43.00 -12.17 4.82
N MET A 133 42.53 -11.05 4.28
CA MET A 133 41.56 -11.01 3.18
C MET A 133 42.17 -11.43 1.83
N SER A 134 43.46 -11.16 1.60
CA SER A 134 44.18 -11.62 0.39
C SER A 134 44.25 -13.15 0.33
N ASN A 135 44.37 -13.81 1.48
CA ASN A 135 44.35 -15.27 1.58
C ASN A 135 42.97 -15.90 1.29
N VAL A 136 41.89 -15.10 1.32
CA VAL A 136 40.51 -15.53 1.01
C VAL A 136 40.19 -15.32 -0.49
N GLY A 137 41.15 -14.89 -1.30
CA GLY A 137 41.01 -14.71 -2.75
C GLY A 137 40.40 -13.36 -3.17
N LEU A 138 40.31 -12.39 -2.25
CA LEU A 138 39.91 -11.02 -2.59
C LEU A 138 41.08 -10.26 -3.21
N ASP A 139 40.92 -9.93 -4.49
CA ASP A 139 41.90 -9.21 -5.30
C ASP A 139 41.80 -7.70 -5.01
N PHE A 140 42.63 -7.25 -4.08
CA PHE A 140 42.64 -5.88 -3.58
C PHE A 140 43.08 -4.85 -4.62
N ASP A 141 43.89 -5.25 -5.60
CA ASP A 141 44.27 -4.39 -6.72
C ASP A 141 43.09 -4.15 -7.66
N LYS A 142 42.26 -5.17 -7.91
CA LYS A 142 41.00 -5.00 -8.63
C LYS A 142 39.99 -4.16 -7.86
N MET A 143 39.90 -4.30 -6.53
CA MET A 143 39.08 -3.40 -5.72
C MET A 143 39.57 -1.96 -5.85
N TYR A 144 40.88 -1.72 -5.73
CA TYR A 144 41.48 -0.41 -5.93
C TYR A 144 41.17 0.17 -7.32
N SER A 145 41.32 -0.62 -8.39
CA SER A 145 41.01 -0.16 -9.75
C SER A 145 39.52 0.11 -9.94
N ASN A 146 38.64 -0.73 -9.40
CA ASN A 146 37.19 -0.55 -9.52
C ASN A 146 36.70 0.68 -8.75
N VAL A 147 37.23 0.87 -7.55
CA VAL A 147 36.95 2.03 -6.69
C VAL A 147 37.45 3.31 -7.38
N THR A 148 38.71 3.35 -7.83
CA THR A 148 39.25 4.53 -8.54
C THR A 148 38.59 4.80 -9.89
N ASN A 149 38.21 3.78 -10.65
CA ASN A 149 37.48 3.93 -11.92
C ASN A 149 36.05 4.42 -11.70
N PHE A 150 35.32 3.84 -10.73
CA PHE A 150 34.01 4.34 -10.32
C PHE A 150 34.09 5.82 -9.93
N PHE A 151 35.12 6.22 -9.18
CA PHE A 151 35.30 7.60 -8.74
C PHE A 151 35.75 8.56 -9.84
N LYS A 152 36.63 8.14 -10.77
CA LYS A 152 36.93 8.95 -11.96
C LYS A 152 35.67 9.19 -12.78
N ASN A 153 34.86 8.16 -13.01
CA ASN A 153 33.60 8.29 -13.74
C ASN A 153 32.57 9.16 -12.99
N PHE A 154 32.55 9.12 -11.66
CA PHE A 154 31.69 9.98 -10.84
C PHE A 154 32.17 11.44 -10.81
N SER A 155 33.49 11.68 -10.75
CA SER A 155 34.08 13.03 -10.78
C SER A 155 34.02 13.68 -12.17
N LEU A 156 33.95 12.88 -13.24
CA LEU A 156 33.77 13.32 -14.64
C LEU A 156 32.31 13.62 -15.00
N LEU A 157 31.37 13.46 -14.06
CA LEU A 157 30.09 14.19 -14.14
C LEU A 157 30.43 15.67 -13.99
N ASP A 158 30.81 16.31 -15.10
CA ASP A 158 31.09 17.74 -15.16
C ASP A 158 30.02 18.49 -14.39
N ALA A 159 30.42 19.47 -13.57
CA ALA A 159 29.48 20.29 -12.82
C ALA A 159 28.38 20.84 -13.74
N THR A 160 28.70 21.07 -15.02
CA THR A 160 27.79 21.45 -16.10
C THR A 160 26.77 20.34 -16.44
N ASN A 161 27.18 19.08 -16.59
CA ASN A 161 26.28 17.94 -16.86
C ASN A 161 25.42 17.59 -15.64
N ALA A 162 25.99 17.68 -14.43
CA ALA A 162 25.25 17.52 -13.17
C ALA A 162 24.26 18.67 -12.98
N LEU A 163 24.65 19.93 -13.23
CA LEU A 163 23.76 21.09 -13.20
C LEU A 163 22.67 20.99 -14.24
N GLN A 164 22.98 20.58 -15.47
CA GLN A 164 22.00 20.42 -16.54
C GLN A 164 21.04 19.26 -16.26
N SER A 165 21.52 18.19 -15.61
CA SER A 165 20.68 17.11 -15.08
C SER A 165 19.82 17.58 -13.91
N ILE A 166 20.34 18.40 -13.00
CA ILE A 166 19.57 19.03 -11.90
C ILE A 166 18.54 20.00 -12.47
N PHE A 167 18.87 20.76 -13.51
CA PHE A 167 17.98 21.74 -14.14
C PHE A 167 16.87 21.03 -14.92
N SER A 168 17.20 19.97 -15.66
CA SER A 168 16.23 19.10 -16.34
C SER A 168 15.38 18.32 -15.33
N ALA A 169 15.97 17.88 -14.22
CA ALA A 169 15.22 17.32 -13.10
C ALA A 169 14.29 18.37 -12.49
N THR A 170 14.72 19.63 -12.38
CA THR A 170 13.91 20.73 -11.84
C THR A 170 12.72 21.04 -12.74
N THR A 171 12.90 21.11 -14.06
CA THR A 171 11.78 21.31 -14.99
C THR A 171 10.81 20.13 -14.98
N ASN A 172 11.32 18.89 -14.96
CA ASN A 172 10.49 17.69 -14.85
C ASN A 172 9.76 17.60 -13.50
N VAL A 173 10.42 17.98 -12.41
CA VAL A 173 9.83 18.07 -11.07
C VAL A 173 8.77 19.16 -11.05
N PHE A 174 9.03 20.33 -11.64
CA PHE A 174 8.05 21.42 -11.71
C PHE A 174 6.79 21.00 -12.50
N SER A 175 6.96 20.37 -13.67
CA SER A 175 5.84 19.80 -14.43
C SER A 175 5.09 18.72 -13.66
N SER A 176 5.81 17.87 -12.91
CA SER A 176 5.22 16.84 -12.07
C SER A 176 4.45 17.44 -10.89
N VAL A 177 4.99 18.47 -10.24
CA VAL A 177 4.34 19.22 -9.16
C VAL A 177 3.07 19.89 -9.69
N MET A 178 3.10 20.49 -10.88
CA MET A 178 1.89 21.04 -11.50
C MET A 178 0.84 19.96 -11.79
N ASN A 179 1.25 18.80 -12.32
CA ASN A 179 0.31 17.69 -12.53
C ASN A 179 -0.29 17.17 -11.23
N VAL A 180 0.52 17.05 -10.16
CA VAL A 180 0.05 16.67 -8.83
C VAL A 180 -0.87 17.74 -8.25
N PHE A 181 -0.58 19.02 -8.47
CA PHE A 181 -1.40 20.14 -8.02
C PHE A 181 -2.77 20.16 -8.73
N LEU A 182 -2.80 20.03 -10.05
CA LEU A 182 -4.06 19.88 -10.80
C LEU A 182 -4.81 18.61 -10.36
N GLY A 183 -4.08 17.50 -10.21
CA GLY A 183 -4.63 16.25 -9.68
C GLY A 183 -5.24 16.44 -8.29
N LEU A 184 -4.59 17.20 -7.41
CA LEU A 184 -5.09 17.52 -6.08
C LEU A 184 -6.40 18.31 -6.17
N ILE A 185 -6.48 19.32 -7.04
CA ILE A 185 -7.73 20.05 -7.29
C ILE A 185 -8.85 19.08 -7.69
N PHE A 186 -8.61 18.21 -8.68
CA PHE A 186 -9.58 17.19 -9.08
C PHE A 186 -9.93 16.23 -7.93
N ALA A 187 -8.94 15.85 -7.11
CA ALA A 187 -9.17 14.98 -5.98
C ALA A 187 -10.13 15.60 -4.96
N VAL A 188 -10.00 16.90 -4.69
CA VAL A 188 -10.92 17.65 -3.83
C VAL A 188 -12.35 17.60 -4.37
N TYR A 189 -12.54 17.86 -5.67
CA TYR A 189 -13.86 17.78 -6.30
C TYR A 189 -14.46 16.37 -6.22
N ILE A 190 -13.65 15.34 -6.49
CA ILE A 190 -14.08 13.94 -6.43
C ILE A 190 -14.48 13.55 -4.99
N LEU A 191 -13.68 13.90 -3.99
CA LEU A 191 -13.97 13.61 -2.58
C LEU A 191 -15.23 14.34 -2.09
N SER A 192 -15.37 15.61 -2.47
CA SER A 192 -16.54 16.43 -2.14
C SER A 192 -17.83 15.86 -2.73
N GLN A 193 -17.76 15.25 -3.93
CA GLN A 193 -18.92 14.69 -4.63
C GLN A 193 -18.98 13.15 -4.65
N LYS A 194 -18.19 12.47 -3.81
CA LYS A 194 -18.06 11.01 -3.75
C LYS A 194 -19.40 10.26 -3.75
N GLU A 195 -20.34 10.63 -2.90
CA GLU A 195 -21.65 9.96 -2.80
C GLU A 195 -22.47 10.07 -4.09
N ILE A 196 -22.46 11.25 -4.71
CA ILE A 196 -23.15 11.51 -5.98
C ILE A 196 -22.51 10.69 -7.10
N LEU A 197 -21.18 10.70 -7.19
CA LEU A 197 -20.42 9.93 -8.18
C LEU A 197 -20.66 8.42 -8.05
N LEU A 198 -20.68 7.90 -6.82
CA LEU A 198 -20.96 6.48 -6.57
C LEU A 198 -22.40 6.10 -6.93
N SER A 199 -23.38 6.95 -6.59
CA SER A 199 -24.80 6.74 -6.93
C SER A 199 -25.04 6.78 -8.44
N GLN A 200 -24.44 7.74 -9.15
CA GLN A 200 -24.50 7.83 -10.61
C GLN A 200 -23.84 6.62 -11.27
N GLY A 201 -22.66 6.21 -10.78
CA GLY A 201 -21.98 5.01 -11.27
C GLY A 201 -22.83 3.74 -11.09
N HIS A 202 -23.48 3.58 -9.94
CA HIS A 202 -24.38 2.45 -9.70
C HIS A 202 -25.60 2.47 -10.62
N SER A 203 -26.20 3.65 -10.82
CA SER A 203 -27.34 3.85 -11.73
C SER A 203 -26.99 3.52 -13.18
N LEU A 204 -25.81 3.96 -13.65
CA LEU A 204 -25.30 3.62 -14.98
C LEU A 204 -25.09 2.12 -15.16
N LEU A 205 -24.49 1.44 -14.17
CA LEU A 205 -24.30 -0.01 -14.22
C LEU A 205 -25.64 -0.75 -14.31
N LYS A 206 -26.65 -0.31 -13.56
CA LYS A 206 -28.00 -0.89 -13.60
C LYS A 206 -28.71 -0.64 -14.93
N ALA A 207 -28.44 0.49 -15.60
CA ALA A 207 -29.00 0.79 -16.92
C ALA A 207 -28.37 -0.06 -18.03
N ILE A 208 -27.08 -0.40 -17.92
CA ILE A 208 -26.32 -1.13 -18.96
C ILE A 208 -26.40 -2.65 -18.78
N PHE A 209 -26.44 -3.15 -17.53
CA PHE A 209 -26.32 -4.57 -17.24
C PHE A 209 -27.50 -5.13 -16.42
N PRO A 210 -27.86 -6.42 -16.60
CA PRO A 210 -28.83 -7.09 -15.74
C PRO A 210 -28.38 -7.14 -14.26
N ASP A 211 -29.33 -7.13 -13.33
CA ASP A 211 -29.07 -7.07 -11.88
C ASP A 211 -28.04 -8.11 -11.38
N LYS A 212 -28.08 -9.34 -11.92
CA LYS A 212 -27.10 -10.39 -11.58
C LYS A 212 -25.67 -10.02 -11.95
N ARG A 213 -25.46 -9.35 -13.09
CA ARG A 213 -24.13 -8.88 -13.52
C ARG A 213 -23.72 -7.63 -12.74
N THR A 214 -24.65 -6.70 -12.51
CA THR A 214 -24.42 -5.50 -11.71
C THR A 214 -23.93 -5.83 -10.30
N LYS A 215 -24.60 -6.76 -9.60
CA LYS A 215 -24.16 -7.23 -8.28
C LYS A 215 -22.74 -7.81 -8.30
N LYS A 216 -22.38 -8.59 -9.33
CA LYS A 216 -21.02 -9.13 -9.50
C LYS A 216 -19.98 -8.04 -9.75
N ILE A 217 -20.29 -7.06 -10.59
CA ILE A 217 -19.38 -5.94 -10.90
C ILE A 217 -19.16 -5.09 -9.65
N VAL A 218 -20.22 -4.74 -8.91
CA VAL A 218 -20.13 -3.96 -7.67
C VAL A 218 -19.34 -4.71 -6.60
N SER A 219 -19.58 -6.01 -6.45
CA SER A 219 -18.81 -6.86 -5.53
C SER A 219 -17.32 -6.89 -5.90
N PHE A 220 -16.99 -7.00 -7.20
CA PHE A 220 -15.61 -6.94 -7.67
C PHE A 220 -14.96 -5.56 -7.44
N LEU A 221 -15.67 -4.46 -7.72
CA LEU A 221 -15.19 -3.10 -7.45
C LEU A 221 -14.95 -2.86 -5.96
N SER A 222 -15.81 -3.41 -5.10
CA SER A 222 -15.64 -3.36 -3.65
C SER A 222 -14.40 -4.14 -3.20
N LEU A 223 -14.17 -5.33 -3.77
CA LEU A 223 -12.95 -6.10 -3.52
C LEU A 223 -11.69 -5.34 -3.96
N VAL A 224 -11.72 -4.71 -5.14
CA VAL A 224 -10.60 -3.88 -5.65
C VAL A 224 -10.34 -2.72 -4.69
N SER A 225 -11.37 -1.93 -4.39
CA SER A 225 -11.28 -0.79 -3.47
C SER A 225 -10.77 -1.19 -2.09
N SER A 226 -11.26 -2.30 -1.53
CA SER A 226 -10.81 -2.82 -0.23
C SER A 226 -9.35 -3.25 -0.27
N SER A 227 -8.92 -3.97 -1.32
CA SER A 227 -7.55 -4.47 -1.45
C SER A 227 -6.55 -3.32 -1.59
N PHE A 228 -6.84 -2.34 -2.44
CA PHE A 228 -6.02 -1.13 -2.59
C PHE A 228 -6.00 -0.29 -1.31
N SER A 229 -7.16 -0.08 -0.67
CA SER A 229 -7.23 0.73 0.55
C SER A 229 -6.43 0.09 1.69
N LYS A 230 -6.56 -1.23 1.89
CA LYS A 230 -5.82 -1.97 2.91
C LYS A 230 -4.32 -1.98 2.63
N PHE A 231 -3.91 -2.16 1.37
CA PHE A 231 -2.50 -2.11 0.99
C PHE A 231 -1.89 -0.72 1.22
N ILE A 232 -2.52 0.35 0.71
CA ILE A 232 -2.02 1.73 0.86
C ILE A 232 -1.98 2.13 2.34
N ALA A 233 -3.01 1.80 3.12
CA ALA A 233 -3.01 2.05 4.55
C ALA A 233 -1.92 1.27 5.28
N GLY A 234 -1.71 0.00 4.91
CA GLY A 234 -0.64 -0.85 5.42
C GLY A 234 0.74 -0.26 5.12
N GLN A 235 0.99 0.09 3.86
CA GLN A 235 2.25 0.68 3.40
C GLN A 235 2.55 2.03 4.05
N GLY A 236 1.54 2.90 4.19
CA GLY A 236 1.70 4.15 4.94
C GLY A 236 2.03 3.92 6.42
N THR A 237 1.44 2.88 7.03
CA THR A 237 1.73 2.54 8.43
C THR A 237 3.12 1.93 8.58
N GLU A 238 3.51 1.05 7.65
CA GLU A 238 4.85 0.46 7.55
C GLU A 238 5.93 1.55 7.42
N ALA A 239 5.70 2.53 6.55
CA ALA A 239 6.59 3.67 6.35
C ALA A 239 6.84 4.48 7.62
N VAL A 240 5.78 4.74 8.39
CA VAL A 240 5.89 5.44 9.69
C VAL A 240 6.68 4.58 10.69
N ILE A 241 6.37 3.29 10.78
CA ILE A 241 7.07 2.36 11.69
C ILE A 241 8.57 2.30 11.36
N LEU A 242 8.92 2.13 10.08
CA LEU A 242 10.31 2.07 9.65
C LEU A 242 11.05 3.38 9.88
N CYS A 243 10.42 4.52 9.59
CA CYS A 243 10.99 5.83 9.89
C CYS A 243 11.38 5.94 11.36
N PHE A 244 10.45 5.67 12.29
CA PHE A 244 10.73 5.75 13.72
C PHE A 244 11.74 4.69 14.19
N LEU A 245 11.69 3.48 13.66
CA LEU A 245 12.60 2.40 14.03
C LEU A 245 14.05 2.71 13.64
N PHE A 246 14.27 3.19 12.42
CA PHE A 246 15.59 3.64 11.97
C PHE A 246 16.06 4.87 12.73
N LEU A 247 15.18 5.86 12.94
CA LEU A 247 15.51 7.07 13.69
C LEU A 247 15.97 6.73 15.11
N ALA A 248 15.18 5.93 15.83
CA ALA A 248 15.51 5.52 17.20
C ALA A 248 16.81 4.71 17.26
N SER A 249 16.98 3.73 16.36
CA SER A 249 18.15 2.87 16.36
C SER A 249 19.44 3.61 15.99
N MET A 250 19.38 4.48 14.98
CA MET A 250 20.54 5.30 14.59
C MET A 250 20.89 6.31 15.67
N THR A 251 19.90 6.93 16.31
CA THR A 251 20.14 7.87 17.42
C THR A 251 20.77 7.14 18.61
N PHE A 252 20.26 5.96 18.99
CA PHE A 252 20.82 5.15 20.06
C PHE A 252 22.28 4.76 19.80
N LEU A 253 22.59 4.34 18.56
CA LEU A 253 23.95 3.99 18.14
C LEU A 253 24.82 5.21 17.77
N HIS A 254 24.31 6.43 17.97
CA HIS A 254 24.99 7.69 17.63
C HIS A 254 25.50 7.73 16.18
N ILE A 255 24.75 7.15 15.24
CA ILE A 255 25.05 7.19 13.81
C ILE A 255 24.62 8.57 13.28
N PRO A 256 25.52 9.31 12.59
CA PRO A 256 25.20 10.64 12.09
C PRO A 256 24.08 10.60 11.05
N LYS A 257 23.42 11.75 10.84
CA LYS A 257 22.34 11.93 9.86
C LYS A 257 21.12 11.01 10.07
N ALA A 258 20.86 10.60 11.31
CA ALA A 258 19.75 9.72 11.67
C ALA A 258 18.39 10.21 11.14
N VAL A 259 18.07 11.50 11.34
CA VAL A 259 16.78 12.09 10.91
C VAL A 259 16.61 12.04 9.40
N SER A 260 17.60 12.55 8.64
CA SER A 260 17.62 12.54 7.17
C SER A 260 17.42 11.13 6.60
N ILE A 261 18.25 10.18 7.04
CA ILE A 261 18.27 8.82 6.49
C ILE A 261 17.02 8.06 6.88
N ALA A 262 16.57 8.16 8.14
CA ALA A 262 15.37 7.49 8.60
C ALA A 262 14.10 7.99 7.88
N THR A 263 13.98 9.29 7.64
CA THR A 263 12.86 9.86 6.87
C THR A 263 12.92 9.42 5.40
N MET A 264 14.10 9.35 4.78
CA MET A 264 14.22 8.79 3.42
C MET A 264 13.83 7.31 3.39
N ILE A 265 14.26 6.49 4.36
CA ILE A 265 13.86 5.09 4.43
C ILE A 265 12.34 4.97 4.58
N GLY A 266 11.74 5.76 5.48
CA GLY A 266 10.29 5.83 5.65
C GLY A 266 9.58 6.22 4.36
N LEU A 267 10.01 7.30 3.69
CA LEU A 267 9.38 7.74 2.44
C LEU A 267 9.50 6.69 1.33
N PHE A 268 10.70 6.18 1.08
CA PHE A 268 10.93 5.24 -0.01
C PHE A 268 10.28 3.89 0.25
N SER A 269 10.05 3.50 1.52
CA SER A 269 9.36 2.25 1.85
C SER A 269 7.94 2.14 1.30
N LEU A 270 7.32 3.25 0.85
CA LEU A 270 6.07 3.20 0.07
C LEU A 270 6.20 2.38 -1.23
N VAL A 271 7.42 2.21 -1.73
CA VAL A 271 7.77 1.26 -2.80
C VAL A 271 8.31 -0.01 -2.13
N PRO A 272 7.52 -1.09 -2.04
CA PRO A 272 7.89 -2.24 -1.24
C PRO A 272 9.18 -2.88 -1.71
N ILE A 273 9.99 -3.35 -0.76
CA ILE A 273 11.27 -4.06 -0.97
C ILE A 273 12.36 -3.18 -1.60
N VAL A 274 12.10 -2.54 -2.74
CA VAL A 274 13.12 -1.80 -3.50
C VAL A 274 13.43 -0.46 -2.84
N GLY A 275 12.41 0.24 -2.35
CA GLY A 275 12.55 1.59 -1.81
C GLY A 275 13.53 1.71 -0.64
N PRO A 276 13.41 0.91 0.43
CA PRO A 276 14.32 0.98 1.57
C PRO A 276 15.79 0.76 1.19
N PHE A 277 16.08 -0.08 0.19
CA PHE A 277 17.44 -0.31 -0.29
C PHE A 277 18.01 0.90 -1.06
N ILE A 278 17.17 1.60 -1.84
CA ILE A 278 17.57 2.86 -2.48
C ILE A 278 17.93 3.90 -1.42
N ALA A 279 17.07 4.09 -0.41
CA ALA A 279 17.32 5.02 0.69
C ALA A 279 18.55 4.61 1.54
N ALA A 280 18.76 3.32 1.77
CA ALA A 280 19.93 2.82 2.48
C ALA A 280 21.22 3.05 1.69
N THR A 281 21.20 2.90 0.36
CA THR A 281 22.36 3.21 -0.48
C THR A 281 22.78 4.66 -0.31
N TYR A 282 21.81 5.57 -0.35
CA TYR A 282 22.05 6.98 -0.02
C TYR A 282 22.62 7.16 1.39
N GLY A 283 22.02 6.51 2.40
CA GLY A 283 22.48 6.60 3.79
C GLY A 283 23.91 6.08 4.00
N VAL A 284 24.26 4.95 3.38
CA VAL A 284 25.62 4.38 3.42
C VAL A 284 26.63 5.37 2.87
N LEU A 285 26.38 5.92 1.68
CA LEU A 285 27.28 6.89 1.03
C LEU A 285 27.41 8.17 1.86
N SER A 286 26.28 8.69 2.35
CA SER A 286 26.22 9.92 3.13
C SER A 286 26.97 9.79 4.47
N ILE A 287 26.86 8.64 5.16
CA ILE A 287 27.60 8.36 6.40
C ILE A 287 29.07 8.06 6.11
N LEU A 288 29.38 7.38 5.00
CA LEU A 288 30.75 6.95 4.66
C LEU A 288 31.73 8.13 4.60
N ILE A 289 31.27 9.29 4.15
CA ILE A 289 32.08 10.51 4.03
C ILE A 289 32.47 11.08 5.39
N VAL A 290 31.53 11.06 6.34
CA VAL A 290 31.72 11.70 7.65
C VAL A 290 32.31 10.73 8.67
N ALA A 291 31.86 9.46 8.65
CA ALA A 291 32.23 8.43 9.61
C ALA A 291 32.24 7.03 8.96
N PRO A 292 33.33 6.62 8.29
CA PRO A 292 33.41 5.38 7.53
C PRO A 292 33.05 4.12 8.34
N ILE A 293 33.53 4.04 9.58
CA ILE A 293 33.27 2.91 10.48
C ILE A 293 31.79 2.86 10.87
N LYS A 294 31.16 4.03 11.11
CA LYS A 294 29.71 4.08 11.41
C LYS A 294 28.85 3.74 10.19
N SER A 295 29.36 3.93 8.97
CA SER A 295 28.68 3.49 7.76
C SER A 295 28.57 1.96 7.70
N LEU A 296 29.63 1.24 8.09
CA LEU A 296 29.58 -0.23 8.21
C LEU A 296 28.56 -0.67 9.28
N TRP A 297 28.56 -0.02 10.45
CA TRP A 297 27.55 -0.28 11.48
C TRP A 297 26.12 0.02 11.01
N PHE A 298 25.93 1.06 10.20
CA PHE A 298 24.65 1.35 9.56
C PHE A 298 24.21 0.25 8.61
N VAL A 299 25.11 -0.34 7.81
CA VAL A 299 24.79 -1.49 6.95
C VAL A 299 24.31 -2.68 7.79
N VAL A 300 25.04 -3.01 8.87
CA VAL A 300 24.65 -4.10 9.78
C VAL A 300 23.28 -3.81 10.40
N LEU A 301 23.08 -2.60 10.92
CA LEU A 301 21.81 -2.16 11.47
C LEU A 301 20.68 -2.27 10.45
N PHE A 302 20.90 -1.78 9.23
CA PHE A 302 19.93 -1.84 8.14
C PHE A 302 19.52 -3.28 7.84
N LEU A 303 20.49 -4.19 7.71
CA LEU A 303 20.20 -5.60 7.48
C LEU A 303 19.40 -6.23 8.62
N VAL A 304 19.75 -5.94 9.88
CA VAL A 304 19.01 -6.44 11.04
C VAL A 304 17.58 -5.90 11.04
N LEU A 305 17.39 -4.60 10.82
CA LEU A 305 16.06 -3.99 10.79
C LEU A 305 15.23 -4.48 9.58
N GLN A 306 15.85 -4.75 8.43
CA GLN A 306 15.17 -5.37 7.29
C GLN A 306 14.73 -6.80 7.58
N GLN A 307 15.50 -7.58 8.35
CA GLN A 307 15.05 -8.90 8.79
C GLN A 307 13.88 -8.81 9.77
N ILE A 308 13.88 -7.84 10.67
CA ILE A 308 12.75 -7.60 11.58
C ILE A 308 11.52 -7.16 10.78
N GLU A 309 11.72 -6.29 9.80
CA GLU A 309 10.68 -5.81 8.89
C GLU A 309 10.01 -6.99 8.17
N GLY A 310 10.78 -7.76 7.39
CA GLY A 310 10.23 -8.83 6.57
C GLY A 310 9.61 -9.99 7.38
N ASN A 311 10.14 -10.29 8.56
CA ASN A 311 9.66 -11.44 9.36
C ASN A 311 8.58 -11.07 10.39
N LEU A 312 8.52 -9.81 10.85
CA LEU A 312 7.65 -9.40 11.95
C LEU A 312 6.69 -8.29 11.57
N ILE A 313 7.19 -7.21 10.97
CA ILE A 313 6.42 -5.99 10.73
C ILE A 313 5.54 -6.17 9.49
N TYR A 314 6.13 -6.57 8.36
CA TYR A 314 5.42 -6.74 7.10
C TYR A 314 4.21 -7.68 7.24
N PRO A 315 4.34 -8.90 7.82
CA PRO A 315 3.21 -9.81 7.92
C PRO A 315 2.09 -9.27 8.82
N ARG A 316 2.42 -8.49 9.84
CA ARG A 316 1.45 -7.96 10.80
C ARG A 316 0.73 -6.71 10.31
N VAL A 317 1.43 -5.85 9.55
CA VAL A 317 0.91 -4.54 9.11
C VAL A 317 0.32 -4.62 7.70
N VAL A 318 1.03 -5.25 6.76
CA VAL A 318 0.64 -5.33 5.35
C VAL A 318 0.11 -6.70 4.97
N GLY A 319 0.81 -7.78 5.34
CA GLY A 319 0.47 -9.15 4.97
C GLY A 319 -0.92 -9.57 5.44
N LYS A 320 -1.28 -9.35 6.72
CA LYS A 320 -2.63 -9.58 7.23
C LYS A 320 -3.70 -8.71 6.56
N SER A 321 -3.35 -7.49 6.19
CA SER A 321 -4.26 -6.53 5.57
C SER A 321 -4.59 -6.93 4.13
N VAL A 322 -3.63 -7.52 3.41
CA VAL A 322 -3.74 -7.85 1.98
C VAL A 322 -4.02 -9.35 1.73
N GLY A 323 -3.75 -10.21 2.69
CA GLY A 323 -4.02 -11.65 2.62
C GLY A 323 -3.14 -12.41 1.60
N LEU A 324 -2.05 -11.79 1.15
CA LEU A 324 -1.20 -12.33 0.09
C LEU A 324 0.09 -12.94 0.68
N PRO A 325 0.41 -14.22 0.37
CA PRO A 325 1.69 -14.82 0.78
C PRO A 325 2.90 -14.07 0.20
N GLY A 326 4.00 -13.99 0.96
CA GLY A 326 5.18 -13.19 0.60
C GLY A 326 5.81 -13.52 -0.76
N VAL A 327 5.77 -14.78 -1.19
CA VAL A 327 6.28 -15.18 -2.52
C VAL A 327 5.52 -14.50 -3.66
N TRP A 328 4.22 -14.28 -3.50
CA TRP A 328 3.40 -13.60 -4.50
C TRP A 328 3.60 -12.09 -4.47
N VAL A 329 3.98 -11.53 -3.33
CA VAL A 329 4.40 -10.12 -3.22
C VAL A 329 5.68 -9.89 -4.02
N LEU A 330 6.68 -10.76 -3.83
CA LEU A 330 7.93 -10.71 -4.62
C LEU A 330 7.66 -10.81 -6.11
N LEU A 331 6.88 -11.81 -6.53
CA LEU A 331 6.52 -12.00 -7.94
C LEU A 331 5.80 -10.76 -8.50
N ALA A 332 4.84 -10.20 -7.76
CA ALA A 332 4.12 -9.01 -8.17
C ALA A 332 5.06 -7.82 -8.38
N ILE A 333 5.99 -7.58 -7.45
CA ILE A 333 6.95 -6.48 -7.54
C ILE A 333 7.90 -6.66 -8.72
N THR A 334 8.41 -7.88 -8.95
CA THR A 334 9.29 -8.17 -10.09
C THR A 334 8.58 -7.95 -11.42
N VAL A 335 7.36 -8.48 -11.58
CA VAL A 335 6.59 -8.34 -12.82
C VAL A 335 6.14 -6.88 -13.02
N GLY A 336 5.60 -6.25 -11.98
CA GLY A 336 5.16 -4.86 -12.01
C GLY A 336 6.30 -3.89 -12.30
N GLY A 337 7.46 -4.11 -11.68
CA GLY A 337 8.68 -3.34 -11.92
C GLY A 337 9.14 -3.40 -13.37
N ASN A 338 9.11 -4.58 -13.99
CA ASN A 338 9.46 -4.73 -15.40
C ASN A 338 8.42 -4.12 -16.35
N PHE A 339 7.14 -4.06 -15.97
CA PHE A 339 6.07 -3.55 -16.82
C PHE A 339 5.97 -2.02 -16.83
N ALA A 340 6.07 -1.40 -15.66
CA ALA A 340 5.83 0.04 -15.50
C ALA A 340 6.72 0.69 -14.41
N GLY A 341 7.87 0.09 -14.10
CA GLY A 341 8.82 0.63 -13.12
C GLY A 341 8.20 0.77 -11.72
N ILE A 342 8.49 1.87 -11.04
CA ILE A 342 8.03 2.16 -9.68
C ILE A 342 6.50 2.16 -9.58
N THR A 343 5.82 2.79 -10.55
CA THR A 343 4.34 2.81 -10.60
C THR A 343 3.79 1.40 -10.72
N GLY A 344 4.43 0.54 -11.52
CA GLY A 344 4.08 -0.86 -11.64
C GLY A 344 4.26 -1.65 -10.34
N MET A 345 5.35 -1.40 -9.59
CA MET A 345 5.59 -2.07 -8.30
C MET A 345 4.50 -1.74 -7.27
N ILE A 346 4.10 -0.48 -7.15
CA ILE A 346 3.06 -0.04 -6.21
C ILE A 346 1.69 -0.66 -6.58
N MET A 347 1.36 -0.68 -7.87
CA MET A 347 0.07 -1.21 -8.34
C MET A 347 0.03 -2.75 -8.36
N ALA A 348 1.17 -3.42 -8.53
CA ALA A 348 1.19 -4.87 -8.73
C ALA A 348 0.78 -5.66 -7.49
N VAL A 349 1.18 -5.24 -6.29
CA VAL A 349 0.84 -5.96 -5.04
C VAL A 349 -0.67 -6.02 -4.79
N PRO A 350 -1.43 -4.90 -4.79
CA PRO A 350 -2.88 -4.96 -4.62
C PRO A 350 -3.58 -5.66 -5.79
N THR A 351 -3.10 -5.51 -7.03
CA THR A 351 -3.63 -6.27 -8.17
C THR A 351 -3.42 -7.77 -7.99
N MET A 352 -2.24 -8.20 -7.54
CA MET A 352 -1.94 -9.60 -7.27
C MET A 352 -2.80 -10.16 -6.13
N SER A 353 -3.07 -9.36 -5.10
CA SER A 353 -4.02 -9.71 -4.04
C SER A 353 -5.42 -9.97 -4.57
N ILE A 354 -5.91 -9.12 -5.48
CA ILE A 354 -7.23 -9.31 -6.11
C ILE A 354 -7.26 -10.62 -6.91
N VAL A 355 -6.25 -10.86 -7.74
CA VAL A 355 -6.13 -12.11 -8.52
C VAL A 355 -6.09 -13.33 -7.60
N TYR A 356 -5.25 -13.29 -6.56
CA TYR A 356 -5.11 -14.36 -5.59
C TYR A 356 -6.43 -14.65 -4.86
N ASN A 357 -7.15 -13.61 -4.42
CA ASN A 357 -8.44 -13.74 -3.75
C ASN A 357 -9.52 -14.30 -4.68
N LEU A 358 -9.55 -13.89 -5.95
CA LEU A 358 -10.47 -14.44 -6.95
C LEU A 358 -10.20 -15.92 -7.23
N VAL A 359 -8.94 -16.29 -7.44
CA VAL A 359 -8.55 -17.69 -7.68
C VAL A 359 -8.87 -18.56 -6.48
N THR A 360 -8.53 -18.12 -5.28
CA THR A 360 -8.83 -18.85 -4.04
C THR A 360 -10.33 -19.03 -3.84
N SER A 361 -11.12 -17.99 -4.08
CA SER A 361 -12.58 -18.04 -3.99
C SER A 361 -13.19 -19.00 -5.04
N PHE A 362 -12.66 -19.00 -6.25
CA PHE A 362 -13.08 -19.91 -7.32
C PHE A 362 -12.77 -21.36 -7.00
N VAL A 363 -11.54 -21.66 -6.55
CA VAL A 363 -11.11 -23.01 -6.17
C VAL A 363 -11.94 -23.52 -4.98
N ARG A 364 -12.15 -22.69 -3.96
CA ARG A 364 -12.98 -23.04 -2.79
C ARG A 364 -14.41 -23.37 -3.20
N SER A 365 -15.00 -22.55 -4.08
CA SER A 365 -16.37 -22.78 -4.59
C SER A 365 -16.48 -24.09 -5.38
N ARG A 366 -15.45 -24.48 -6.13
CA ARG A 366 -15.43 -25.75 -6.88
C ARG A 366 -15.22 -26.96 -5.97
N ASN A 367 -14.39 -26.84 -4.95
CA ASN A 367 -14.15 -27.93 -4.00
C ASN A 367 -15.38 -28.22 -3.14
N VAL A 368 -16.10 -27.18 -2.68
CA VAL A 368 -17.38 -27.37 -1.95
C VAL A 368 -18.40 -28.12 -2.82
N ARG A 369 -18.57 -27.71 -4.09
CA ARG A 369 -19.47 -28.42 -5.03
C ARG A 369 -19.07 -29.87 -5.29
N LYS A 370 -17.78 -30.20 -5.27
CA LYS A 370 -17.32 -31.60 -5.38
C LYS A 370 -17.70 -32.40 -4.15
N ILE A 371 -17.56 -31.83 -2.95
CA ILE A 371 -17.95 -32.48 -1.69
C ILE A 371 -19.48 -32.69 -1.65
N ASP A 372 -20.27 -31.71 -2.09
CA ASP A 372 -21.73 -31.84 -2.12
C ASP A 372 -22.21 -32.82 -3.22
N GLY A 373 -21.48 -32.90 -4.34
CA GLY A 373 -21.73 -33.89 -5.39
C GLY A 373 -21.35 -35.32 -5.01
N ASP A 374 -20.40 -35.50 -4.09
CA ASP A 374 -19.96 -36.80 -3.55
C ASP A 374 -20.82 -37.23 -2.35
N LYS A 375 -21.42 -36.27 -1.62
CA LYS A 375 -22.37 -36.49 -0.52
C LYS A 375 -23.82 -36.64 -1.00
N GLY A 376 -24.03 -37.48 -2.02
CA GLY A 376 -25.27 -38.25 -2.17
C GLY A 376 -25.46 -39.29 -1.04
N SER A 377 -24.57 -39.35 -0.06
CA SER A 377 -24.74 -40.06 1.19
C SER A 377 -23.93 -39.39 2.30
N GLN A 378 -24.64 -39.03 3.38
CA GLN A 378 -24.16 -38.59 4.69
C GLN A 378 -23.79 -37.11 4.88
N VAL A 379 -24.72 -36.47 5.60
CA VAL A 379 -24.60 -35.20 6.32
C VAL A 379 -23.31 -35.17 7.13
N VAL A 380 -22.41 -34.23 6.84
CA VAL A 380 -21.35 -33.83 7.77
C VAL A 380 -21.33 -32.32 7.80
N GLY A 381 -21.82 -31.77 8.91
CA GLY A 381 -21.71 -30.37 9.26
C GLY A 381 -20.24 -29.96 9.29
N VAL A 382 -19.92 -28.89 8.57
CA VAL A 382 -18.66 -28.18 8.75
C VAL A 382 -18.97 -27.00 9.63
N GLU A 383 -18.57 -27.11 10.89
CA GLU A 383 -18.60 -26.04 11.87
C GLU A 383 -17.95 -24.77 11.31
N THR A 384 -18.74 -23.71 11.40
CA THR A 384 -18.38 -22.31 11.50
C THR A 384 -17.05 -22.09 12.22
N SER A 385 -16.13 -21.36 11.58
CA SER A 385 -15.51 -20.17 12.20
C SER A 385 -14.50 -19.45 11.27
N VAL A 386 -14.56 -18.13 11.38
CA VAL A 386 -13.57 -17.09 11.01
C VAL A 386 -13.50 -16.64 9.54
N PHE A 387 -14.44 -15.78 9.14
CA PHE A 387 -14.14 -14.35 8.98
C PHE A 387 -15.45 -13.57 8.75
N GLU A 388 -16.02 -13.21 9.88
CA GLU A 388 -16.93 -12.12 10.16
C GLU A 388 -16.37 -10.81 9.58
N TYR A 389 -16.83 -10.44 8.39
CA TYR A 389 -16.62 -9.13 7.76
C TYR A 389 -17.79 -8.74 6.82
N LEU A 390 -18.94 -9.39 6.98
CA LEU A 390 -20.14 -9.14 6.15
C LEU A 390 -21.37 -8.67 6.95
N GLU A 391 -21.21 -8.24 8.19
CA GLU A 391 -22.20 -7.34 8.77
C GLU A 391 -21.82 -5.91 8.38
N ILE A 392 -22.38 -5.50 7.24
CA ILE A 392 -22.53 -4.10 6.87
C ILE A 392 -23.81 -3.62 7.57
N ASP A 393 -23.67 -2.58 8.38
CA ASP A 393 -24.74 -1.73 8.86
C ASP A 393 -25.71 -1.35 7.71
N GLU A 394 -26.97 -1.77 7.82
CA GLU A 394 -28.10 -1.04 7.21
C GLU A 394 -28.81 -0.29 8.34
N ASP A 395 -28.77 1.04 8.33
CA ASP A 395 -29.78 1.87 8.98
C ASP A 395 -30.89 2.17 7.97
N ASP A 396 -31.96 1.38 7.98
CA ASP A 396 -33.25 1.84 7.44
C ASP A 396 -34.45 1.25 8.18
N GLY A 397 -35.45 2.10 8.41
CA GLY A 397 -36.72 1.69 9.00
C GLY A 397 -37.36 2.65 9.99
N ASN A 398 -37.55 3.91 9.60
CA ASN A 398 -38.66 4.69 10.15
C ASN A 398 -39.99 4.12 9.62
N ASN A 399 -40.92 3.79 10.52
CA ASN A 399 -42.36 3.78 10.23
C ASN A 399 -43.14 4.03 11.52
N ASP A 400 -43.77 5.20 11.55
CA ASP A 400 -44.70 5.70 12.55
C ASP A 400 -45.93 4.80 12.77
N LYS A 401 -46.48 4.79 14.00
CA LYS A 401 -47.83 5.32 14.29
C LYS A 401 -48.23 5.19 15.77
N ILE A 402 -48.43 6.36 16.39
CA ILE A 402 -49.61 6.82 17.15
C ILE A 402 -50.27 5.81 18.12
N SER A 403 -50.22 6.13 19.42
CA SER A 403 -51.36 5.97 20.32
C SER A 403 -51.37 7.06 21.39
N GLU A 404 -52.52 7.70 21.55
CA GLU A 404 -52.84 8.80 22.44
C GLU A 404 -52.79 8.40 23.94
N ASN A 405 -52.49 9.38 24.80
CA ASN A 405 -52.73 9.45 26.25
C ASN A 405 -54.27 9.57 26.52
N PRO A 406 -54.87 9.47 27.75
CA PRO A 406 -54.26 9.58 29.08
C PRO A 406 -54.83 8.70 30.22
N SER A 407 -54.15 8.72 31.38
CA SER A 407 -54.69 9.00 32.74
C SER A 407 -54.13 8.11 33.87
N ASN A 408 -53.45 8.79 34.81
CA ASN A 408 -53.46 8.67 36.27
C ASN A 408 -53.14 7.38 37.06
N ASP A 409 -52.22 7.62 38.00
CA ASP A 409 -52.21 7.25 39.42
C ASP A 409 -51.30 6.13 39.95
N ASN A 410 -50.46 6.60 40.88
CA ASN A 410 -49.94 5.98 42.08
C ASN A 410 -48.62 5.18 42.06
N GLN A 411 -47.60 5.91 42.51
CA GLN A 411 -46.62 5.51 43.51
C GLN A 411 -47.04 4.32 44.39
N ASN A 412 -46.35 3.19 44.25
CA ASN A 412 -45.75 2.35 45.29
C ASN A 412 -45.58 0.94 44.75
N MET A 413 -44.34 0.53 44.46
CA MET A 413 -43.77 -0.80 44.70
C MET A 413 -42.38 -0.89 44.08
N GLY A 414 -41.54 0.09 44.41
CA GLY A 414 -40.11 -0.17 44.49
C GLY A 414 -39.88 -0.93 45.79
N ASN A 415 -40.01 -2.26 45.74
CA ASN A 415 -39.47 -3.25 46.70
C ASN A 415 -40.08 -4.63 46.43
N GLU A 416 -39.91 -5.19 45.21
CA GLU A 416 -40.18 -6.62 44.97
C GLU A 416 -39.42 -7.21 43.76
N ILE A 417 -38.30 -6.58 43.32
CA ILE A 417 -37.44 -7.09 42.23
C ILE A 417 -36.06 -7.51 42.75
N ALA A 418 -35.90 -7.68 44.06
CA ALA A 418 -34.62 -8.08 44.67
C ALA A 418 -34.51 -9.59 44.98
N GLU A 419 -35.58 -10.38 44.86
CA GLU A 419 -35.54 -11.81 45.28
C GLU A 419 -35.72 -12.85 44.15
N THR A 420 -36.03 -12.44 42.91
CA THR A 420 -36.15 -13.36 41.76
C THR A 420 -34.91 -13.41 40.85
N SER A 421 -33.87 -12.62 41.13
CA SER A 421 -32.60 -12.62 40.35
C SER A 421 -31.52 -13.56 40.91
N SER A 422 -31.72 -14.13 42.12
CA SER A 422 -30.70 -14.99 42.76
C SER A 422 -30.92 -16.50 42.58
N TYR A 423 -32.10 -16.95 42.14
CA TYR A 423 -32.39 -18.39 41.95
C TYR A 423 -31.98 -18.93 40.56
N ASP A 424 -31.79 -18.06 39.56
CA ASP A 424 -31.41 -18.50 38.20
C ASP A 424 -29.89 -18.59 37.98
N ASN A 425 -29.07 -18.03 38.87
CA ASN A 425 -27.60 -18.01 38.69
C ASN A 425 -26.89 -19.28 39.21
N GLU A 426 -27.46 -20.02 40.17
CA GLU A 426 -26.88 -21.29 40.63
C GLU A 426 -27.10 -22.43 39.62
N ASN A 427 -28.28 -22.50 38.99
CA ASN A 427 -28.58 -23.52 37.98
C ASN A 427 -27.72 -23.38 36.71
N ILE A 428 -27.34 -22.16 36.33
CA ILE A 428 -26.50 -21.92 35.14
C ILE A 428 -25.03 -22.28 35.43
N GLN A 429 -24.52 -22.03 36.63
CA GLN A 429 -23.16 -22.42 37.02
C GLN A 429 -22.98 -23.95 37.09
N ASP A 430 -23.98 -24.69 37.56
CA ASP A 430 -23.93 -26.15 37.62
C ASP A 430 -24.03 -26.82 36.25
N VAL A 431 -24.80 -26.24 35.32
CA VAL A 431 -24.84 -26.67 33.91
C VAL A 431 -23.48 -26.46 33.24
N ILE A 432 -22.84 -25.30 33.45
CA ILE A 432 -21.50 -24.99 32.90
C ILE A 432 -20.41 -25.91 33.50
N ARG A 433 -20.54 -26.30 34.77
CA ARG A 433 -19.60 -27.22 35.44
C ARG A 433 -19.78 -28.67 34.94
N SER A 434 -21.00 -29.08 34.64
CA SER A 434 -21.30 -30.41 34.07
C SER A 434 -20.77 -30.56 32.62
N GLU A 435 -20.86 -29.52 31.80
CA GLU A 435 -20.34 -29.51 30.43
C GLU A 435 -18.81 -29.48 30.37
N LYS A 436 -18.16 -28.71 31.25
CA LYS A 436 -16.68 -28.71 31.37
C LYS A 436 -16.16 -30.10 31.78
N THR A 437 -16.89 -30.83 32.62
CA THR A 437 -16.48 -32.17 33.05
C THR A 437 -16.67 -33.22 31.94
N LYS A 438 -17.74 -33.14 31.15
CA LYS A 438 -17.96 -33.99 29.96
C LYS A 438 -16.92 -33.75 28.86
N ASN A 439 -16.56 -32.49 28.58
CA ASN A 439 -15.52 -32.15 27.58
C ASN A 439 -14.11 -32.57 28.03
N SER A 440 -13.85 -32.59 29.34
CA SER A 440 -12.57 -33.07 29.90
C SER A 440 -12.42 -34.59 29.79
N GLN A 441 -13.52 -35.34 29.99
CA GLN A 441 -13.51 -36.80 29.86
C GLN A 441 -13.44 -37.25 28.39
N GLN A 442 -14.10 -36.55 27.46
CA GLN A 442 -13.95 -36.83 26.01
C GLN A 442 -12.54 -36.56 25.49
N LYS A 443 -11.83 -35.54 26.02
CA LYS A 443 -10.41 -35.29 25.68
C LYS A 443 -9.47 -36.39 26.21
N LYS A 444 -9.74 -36.97 27.38
CA LYS A 444 -8.95 -38.10 27.92
C LYS A 444 -9.18 -39.41 27.18
N VAL A 445 -10.37 -39.65 26.62
CA VAL A 445 -10.65 -40.85 25.80
C VAL A 445 -10.03 -40.75 24.40
N LYS A 446 -9.96 -39.56 23.79
CA LYS A 446 -9.29 -39.36 22.49
C LYS A 446 -7.76 -39.47 22.56
N ASN A 447 -7.13 -39.16 23.69
CA ASN A 447 -5.67 -39.31 23.88
C ASN A 447 -5.19 -40.72 24.26
N LYS A 448 -6.11 -41.70 24.45
CA LYS A 448 -5.76 -43.11 24.70
C LYS A 448 -5.89 -44.02 23.47
N LYS A 449 -6.25 -43.47 22.31
CA LYS A 449 -6.39 -44.18 21.02
C LYS A 449 -5.48 -43.61 19.91
N LYS A 450 -4.37 -42.97 20.27
CA LYS A 450 -3.26 -42.65 19.37
C LYS A 450 -1.96 -43.12 19.97
#